data_AF-A0A432YDQ7-F1
#
_entry.id   AF-A0A432YDQ7-F1
#
_cell.length_a   1.000
_cell.length_b   1.000
_cell.length_c   1.000
_cell.angle_alpha   90.00
_cell.angle_beta   90.00
_cell.angle_gamma   90.00
#
_symmetry.space_group_name_H-M   'P 1'
#
loop_
_entity.id
_entity.type
_entity.pdbx_description
1 polymer ?
#
loop_
_entity_poly.entity_id
_entity_poly.type
_entity_poly.pdbx_seq_one_letter_code
_entity_poly.pdbx_strand_id
1 'polypeptide(L)'
;MTTQTVHSEALAVYQAMPKKALTEFMVEHFHEKHRTQLPDLINLARKIEDVHNDHSECPAGLAEHLQAMYQELESHMMKEEQILFPMLAGGIYPQGPIAVMEEEHDQHEQMIAQLLELTNQCNAPRGACGSWIMLYEGINEFVSDLHQHIAIENSVLFKKAEEAGKGHHGNGHCCGGCQ
;
A
#
# COMPACT_ATOMS: atom_id res chain seq x y z
N MET A 1 17.50 -2.39 -19.19
CA MET A 1 17.47 -1.52 -18.01
C MET A 1 17.09 -2.38 -16.82
N THR A 2 17.89 -2.37 -15.76
CA THR A 2 17.63 -3.14 -14.53
C THR A 2 16.39 -2.57 -13.81
N THR A 3 15.56 -3.42 -13.22
CA THR A 3 14.33 -3.05 -12.46
C THR A 3 14.57 -1.94 -11.43
N GLN A 4 15.78 -1.87 -10.87
CA GLN A 4 16.19 -0.86 -9.90
C GLN A 4 16.28 0.57 -10.48
N THR A 5 16.62 0.73 -11.76
CA THR A 5 16.72 2.03 -12.44
C THR A 5 15.33 2.58 -12.79
N VAL A 6 14.41 1.68 -13.18
CA VAL A 6 13.02 2.04 -13.51
C VAL A 6 12.26 2.49 -12.26
N HIS A 7 12.51 1.83 -11.12
CA HIS A 7 11.90 2.20 -9.83
C HIS A 7 12.43 3.55 -9.30
N SER A 8 13.71 3.87 -9.50
CA SER A 8 14.29 5.16 -9.09
C SER A 8 13.79 6.34 -9.93
N GLU A 9 13.60 6.15 -11.23
CA GLU A 9 13.07 7.19 -12.13
C GLU A 9 11.59 7.48 -11.84
N ALA A 10 10.80 6.46 -11.51
CA ALA A 10 9.40 6.62 -11.10
C ALA A 10 9.27 7.42 -9.79
N LEU A 11 10.11 7.13 -8.79
CA LEU A 11 10.13 7.87 -7.52
C LEU A 11 10.50 9.35 -7.69
N ALA A 12 11.40 9.66 -8.61
CA ALA A 12 11.82 11.04 -8.88
C ALA A 12 10.65 11.91 -9.38
N VAL A 13 9.70 11.33 -10.12
CA VAL A 13 8.48 12.03 -10.55
C VAL A 13 7.68 12.48 -9.33
N TYR A 14 7.41 11.58 -8.38
CA TYR A 14 6.66 11.91 -7.17
C TYR A 14 7.40 12.90 -6.26
N GLN A 15 8.73 12.78 -6.15
CA GLN A 15 9.55 13.71 -5.36
C GLN A 15 9.52 15.15 -5.90
N ALA A 16 9.37 15.30 -7.22
CA ALA A 16 9.26 16.60 -7.86
C ALA A 16 7.85 17.23 -7.74
N MET A 17 6.83 16.47 -7.35
CA MET A 17 5.47 16.99 -7.20
C MET A 17 5.36 17.92 -5.98
N PRO A 18 4.67 19.07 -6.10
CA PRO A 18 4.26 19.84 -4.94
C PRO A 18 3.46 18.96 -3.98
N LYS A 19 3.71 19.06 -2.67
CA LYS A 19 3.09 18.15 -1.68
C LYS A 19 1.56 18.12 -1.75
N LYS A 20 0.93 19.28 -1.97
CA LYS A 20 -0.52 19.36 -2.19
C LYS A 20 -0.98 18.54 -3.42
N ALA A 21 -0.26 18.65 -4.53
CA ALA A 21 -0.60 17.88 -5.73
C ALA A 21 -0.34 16.38 -5.53
N LEU A 22 0.69 16.01 -4.76
CA LEU A 22 0.95 14.61 -4.42
C LEU A 22 -0.14 14.05 -3.51
N THR A 23 -0.61 14.78 -2.49
CA THR A 23 -1.73 14.31 -1.65
C THR A 23 -3.02 14.14 -2.46
N GLU A 24 -3.33 15.07 -3.37
CA GLU A 24 -4.49 14.95 -4.27
C GLU A 24 -4.34 13.71 -5.18
N PHE A 25 -3.14 13.49 -5.73
CA PHE A 25 -2.83 12.31 -6.53
C PHE A 25 -2.99 11.00 -5.75
N MET A 26 -2.52 10.92 -4.50
CA MET A 26 -2.67 9.71 -3.67
C MET A 26 -4.13 9.32 -3.50
N VAL A 27 -4.98 10.32 -3.22
CA VAL A 27 -6.43 10.09 -3.07
C VAL A 27 -7.04 9.61 -4.39
N GLU A 28 -6.81 10.34 -5.48
CA GLU A 28 -7.44 10.05 -6.78
C GLU A 28 -6.98 8.72 -7.40
N HIS A 29 -5.72 8.35 -7.22
CA HIS A 29 -5.13 7.19 -7.91
C HIS A 29 -5.03 5.93 -7.05
N PHE A 30 -5.02 6.05 -5.73
CA PHE A 30 -4.96 4.90 -4.82
C PHE A 30 -6.18 4.81 -3.92
N HIS A 31 -6.52 5.83 -3.14
CA HIS A 31 -7.57 5.69 -2.12
C HIS A 31 -8.94 5.38 -2.73
N GLU A 32 -9.35 6.15 -3.74
CA GLU A 32 -10.60 5.91 -4.47
C GLU A 32 -10.59 4.56 -5.21
N LYS A 33 -9.41 4.13 -5.68
CA LYS A 33 -9.24 2.82 -6.32
C LYS A 33 -9.45 1.69 -5.31
N HIS A 34 -8.83 1.76 -4.14
CA HIS A 34 -8.97 0.76 -3.08
C HIS A 34 -10.41 0.68 -2.54
N ARG A 35 -11.09 1.83 -2.42
CA ARG A 35 -12.52 1.92 -2.08
C ARG A 35 -13.43 1.19 -3.07
N THR A 36 -13.00 1.04 -4.31
CA THR A 36 -13.74 0.29 -5.34
C THR A 36 -13.29 -1.17 -5.40
N GLN A 37 -11.97 -1.42 -5.40
CA GLN A 37 -11.38 -2.76 -5.50
C GLN A 37 -11.85 -3.69 -4.38
N LEU A 38 -11.72 -3.27 -3.12
CA LEU A 38 -11.97 -4.16 -1.99
C LEU A 38 -13.43 -4.63 -1.91
N PRO A 39 -14.46 -3.77 -2.05
CA PRO A 39 -15.85 -4.24 -2.13
C PRO A 39 -16.10 -5.25 -3.25
N ASP A 40 -15.51 -5.04 -4.43
CA ASP A 40 -15.66 -5.98 -5.55
C ASP A 40 -15.00 -7.33 -5.27
N LEU A 41 -13.78 -7.32 -4.70
CA LEU A 41 -13.07 -8.52 -4.30
C LEU A 41 -13.80 -9.28 -3.18
N ILE A 42 -14.33 -8.59 -2.17
CA ILE A 42 -15.13 -9.18 -1.09
C ILE A 42 -16.36 -9.88 -1.67
N ASN A 43 -17.09 -9.22 -2.57
CA ASN A 43 -18.29 -9.77 -3.18
C ASN A 43 -17.98 -11.02 -4.03
N LEU A 44 -16.84 -11.02 -4.72
CA LEU A 44 -16.42 -12.16 -5.53
C LEU A 44 -15.90 -13.32 -4.67
N ALA A 45 -15.14 -13.03 -3.62
CA ALA A 45 -14.68 -14.02 -2.63
C ALA A 45 -15.86 -14.75 -1.98
N ARG A 46 -16.89 -14.01 -1.51
CA ARG A 46 -18.11 -14.62 -0.96
C ARG A 46 -18.77 -15.59 -1.93
N LYS A 47 -18.91 -15.20 -3.20
CA LYS A 47 -19.49 -16.07 -4.24
C LYS A 47 -18.67 -17.33 -4.46
N ILE A 48 -17.34 -17.22 -4.46
CA ILE A 48 -16.44 -18.37 -4.63
C ILE A 48 -16.55 -19.30 -3.41
N GLU A 49 -16.52 -18.77 -2.19
CA GLU A 49 -16.71 -19.54 -0.97
C GLU A 49 -18.07 -20.25 -0.94
N ASP A 50 -19.15 -19.56 -1.33
CA ASP A 50 -20.50 -20.13 -1.35
C ASP A 50 -20.65 -21.26 -2.39
N VAL A 51 -20.13 -21.07 -3.61
CA VAL A 51 -20.28 -22.02 -4.72
C VAL A 51 -19.30 -23.19 -4.63
N HIS A 52 -18.12 -22.96 -4.09
CA HIS A 52 -17.02 -23.94 -4.06
C HIS A 52 -16.69 -24.46 -2.65
N ASN A 53 -17.57 -24.29 -1.65
CA ASN A 53 -17.33 -24.76 -0.27
C ASN A 53 -16.94 -26.24 -0.14
N ASP A 54 -17.41 -27.10 -1.05
CA ASP A 54 -17.07 -28.54 -1.08
C ASP A 54 -15.73 -28.82 -1.80
N HIS A 55 -15.09 -27.81 -2.39
CA HIS A 55 -13.80 -27.94 -3.07
C HIS A 55 -12.64 -27.81 -2.07
N SER A 56 -11.71 -28.76 -2.06
CA SER A 56 -10.61 -28.80 -1.09
C SER A 56 -9.64 -27.60 -1.16
N GLU A 57 -9.61 -26.92 -2.31
CA GLU A 57 -8.77 -25.73 -2.54
C GLU A 57 -9.56 -24.42 -2.42
N CYS A 58 -10.82 -24.46 -1.96
CA CYS A 58 -11.62 -23.25 -1.72
C CYS A 58 -10.89 -22.34 -0.72
N PRO A 59 -10.72 -21.03 -0.99
CA PRO A 59 -10.03 -20.11 -0.11
C PRO A 59 -10.96 -19.68 1.03
N ALA A 60 -11.32 -20.62 1.91
CA ALA A 60 -12.25 -20.38 3.00
C ALA A 60 -11.75 -19.26 3.93
N GLY A 61 -12.61 -18.30 4.24
CA GLY A 61 -12.27 -17.14 5.09
C GLY A 61 -11.64 -15.96 4.34
N LEU A 62 -11.44 -16.06 3.02
CA LEU A 62 -10.90 -14.98 2.20
C LEU A 62 -11.78 -13.72 2.23
N ALA A 63 -13.10 -13.88 2.16
CA ALA A 63 -14.05 -12.78 2.21
C ALA A 63 -14.04 -12.05 3.56
N GLU A 64 -13.86 -12.78 4.67
CA GLU A 64 -13.73 -12.20 6.01
C GLU A 64 -12.43 -11.41 6.14
N HIS A 65 -11.32 -11.98 5.65
CA HIS A 65 -10.02 -11.33 5.64
C HIS A 65 -10.03 -10.04 4.81
N LEU A 66 -10.55 -10.08 3.59
CA LEU A 66 -10.71 -8.89 2.74
C LEU A 66 -11.63 -7.84 3.38
N GLN A 67 -12.67 -8.27 4.09
CA GLN A 67 -13.57 -7.37 4.80
C GLN A 67 -12.86 -6.64 5.95
N ALA A 68 -12.00 -7.34 6.69
CA ALA A 68 -11.17 -6.74 7.73
C ALA A 68 -10.16 -5.75 7.11
N MET A 69 -9.47 -6.15 6.03
CA MET A 69 -8.55 -5.26 5.30
C MET A 69 -9.23 -3.97 4.87
N TYR A 70 -10.47 -4.06 4.34
CA TYR A 70 -11.24 -2.88 3.93
C TYR A 70 -11.56 -1.95 5.09
N GLN A 71 -11.93 -2.47 6.25
CA GLN A 71 -12.25 -1.63 7.41
C GLN A 71 -11.02 -0.90 7.93
N GLU A 72 -9.90 -1.61 8.06
CA GLU A 72 -8.64 -1.02 8.53
C GLU A 72 -8.10 0.00 7.53
N LEU A 73 -8.06 -0.35 6.23
CA LEU A 73 -7.54 0.56 5.20
C LEU A 73 -8.43 1.79 5.01
N GLU A 74 -9.76 1.66 5.08
CA GLU A 74 -10.65 2.83 5.03
C GLU A 74 -10.44 3.73 6.25
N SER A 75 -10.33 3.15 7.45
CA SER A 75 -10.04 3.94 8.65
C SER A 75 -8.69 4.64 8.56
N HIS A 76 -7.67 3.97 8.00
CA HIS A 76 -6.35 4.50 7.74
C HIS A 76 -6.43 5.71 6.79
N MET A 77 -6.95 5.51 5.57
CA MET A 77 -7.08 6.54 4.54
C MET A 77 -7.89 7.76 5.02
N MET A 78 -8.93 7.56 5.84
CA MET A 78 -9.67 8.68 6.43
C MET A 78 -8.82 9.55 7.36
N LYS A 79 -7.95 8.95 8.20
CA LYS A 79 -7.05 9.72 9.07
C LYS A 79 -6.07 10.53 8.24
N GLU A 80 -5.59 9.94 7.15
CA GLU A 80 -4.71 10.62 6.24
C GLU A 80 -5.40 11.81 5.56
N GLU A 81 -6.51 11.57 4.88
CA GLU A 81 -7.24 12.58 4.12
C GLU A 81 -7.74 13.74 4.98
N GLN A 82 -8.24 13.44 6.18
CA GLN A 82 -8.87 14.46 7.04
C GLN A 82 -7.85 15.22 7.89
N ILE A 83 -6.73 14.59 8.26
CA ILE A 83 -5.78 15.15 9.22
C ILE A 83 -4.38 15.28 8.63
N LEU A 84 -3.76 14.16 8.24
CA LEU A 84 -2.33 14.17 7.89
C LEU A 84 -2.04 14.90 6.58
N PHE A 85 -2.77 14.61 5.51
CA PHE A 85 -2.57 15.20 4.19
C PHE A 85 -2.75 16.72 4.19
N PRO A 86 -3.78 17.31 4.83
CA PRO A 86 -3.88 18.77 4.99
C PRO A 86 -2.65 19.38 5.68
N MET A 87 -2.10 18.73 6.70
CA MET A 87 -0.89 19.19 7.39
C MET A 87 0.33 19.12 6.47
N LEU A 88 0.53 18.01 5.77
CA LEU A 88 1.65 17.81 4.84
C LEU A 88 1.59 18.78 3.66
N ALA A 89 0.41 19.02 3.09
CA ALA A 89 0.18 20.00 2.03
C ALA A 89 0.52 21.44 2.50
N GLY A 90 0.31 21.73 3.79
CA GLY A 90 0.72 22.97 4.45
C GLY A 90 2.21 23.02 4.88
N GLY A 91 2.99 21.97 4.62
CA GLY A 91 4.41 21.89 4.98
C GLY A 91 4.67 21.50 6.45
N ILE A 92 3.66 21.04 7.18
CA ILE A 92 3.78 20.57 8.55
C ILE A 92 3.96 19.04 8.53
N TYR A 93 5.03 18.54 9.17
CA TYR A 93 5.35 17.11 9.23
C TYR A 93 5.29 16.64 10.68
N PRO A 94 4.11 16.19 11.15
CA PRO A 94 3.93 15.79 12.53
C PRO A 94 4.47 14.36 12.72
N GLN A 95 5.63 14.26 13.36
CA GLN A 95 6.36 12.99 13.52
C GLN A 95 5.54 11.89 14.23
N GLY A 96 4.72 12.26 15.22
CA GLY A 96 3.84 11.31 15.91
C GLY A 96 2.80 10.67 14.97
N PRO A 97 1.90 11.45 14.35
CA PRO A 97 0.95 10.93 13.37
C PRO A 97 1.59 10.16 12.20
N ILE A 98 2.73 10.63 11.68
CA ILE A 98 3.45 9.90 10.61
C ILE A 98 3.89 8.52 11.11
N ALA A 99 4.46 8.42 12.32
CA ALA A 99 4.90 7.14 12.87
C ALA A 99 3.72 6.16 13.06
N VAL A 100 2.53 6.66 13.41
CA VAL A 100 1.33 5.82 13.50
C VAL A 100 0.91 5.30 12.11
N MET A 101 0.96 6.14 11.07
CA MET A 101 0.65 5.67 9.71
C MET A 101 1.69 4.67 9.20
N GLU A 102 2.99 4.88 9.47
CA GLU A 102 4.05 3.92 9.15
C GLU A 102 3.84 2.57 9.88
N GLU A 103 3.39 2.58 11.14
CA GLU A 103 3.04 1.34 11.87
C GLU A 103 1.81 0.63 11.28
N GLU A 104 0.79 1.39 10.86
CA GLU A 104 -0.39 0.83 10.20
C GLU A 104 -0.05 0.26 8.80
N HIS A 105 0.90 0.86 8.08
CA HIS A 105 1.45 0.28 6.86
C HIS A 105 2.09 -1.09 7.11
N ASP A 106 2.90 -1.23 8.18
CA ASP A 106 3.47 -2.53 8.55
C ASP A 106 2.39 -3.57 8.89
N GLN A 107 1.24 -3.14 9.42
CA GLN A 107 0.09 -4.03 9.65
C GLN A 107 -0.59 -4.42 8.32
N HIS A 108 -0.76 -3.49 7.39
CA HIS A 108 -1.30 -3.79 6.07
C HIS A 108 -0.42 -4.76 5.28
N GLU A 109 0.90 -4.63 5.36
CA GLU A 109 1.86 -5.60 4.79
C GLU A 109 1.65 -7.02 5.36
N GLN A 110 1.38 -7.14 6.66
CA GLN A 110 1.07 -8.43 7.28
C GLN A 110 -0.27 -9.00 6.78
N MET A 111 -1.29 -8.15 6.61
CA MET A 111 -2.57 -8.57 6.05
C MET A 111 -2.43 -9.01 4.58
N ILE A 112 -1.58 -8.36 3.79
CA ILE A 112 -1.24 -8.79 2.43
C ILE A 112 -0.59 -10.17 2.45
N ALA A 113 0.38 -10.40 3.34
CA ALA A 113 1.04 -11.70 3.46
C ALA A 113 0.03 -12.83 3.75
N GLN A 114 -0.91 -12.60 4.66
CA GLN A 114 -2.00 -13.54 4.97
C GLN A 114 -2.96 -13.74 3.79
N LEU A 115 -3.30 -12.66 3.08
CA LEU A 115 -4.14 -12.71 1.88
C LEU A 115 -3.50 -13.59 0.79
N LEU A 116 -2.19 -13.46 0.58
CA LEU A 116 -1.45 -14.28 -0.37
C LEU A 116 -1.32 -15.74 0.11
N GLU A 117 -1.24 -15.99 1.41
CA GLU A 117 -1.27 -17.36 1.96
C GLU A 117 -2.62 -18.04 1.69
N LEU A 118 -3.73 -17.36 2.01
CA LEU A 118 -5.11 -17.86 1.80
C LEU A 118 -5.41 -18.20 0.33
N THR A 119 -4.72 -17.54 -0.60
CA THR A 119 -4.93 -17.69 -2.04
C THR A 119 -3.88 -18.55 -2.73
N ASN A 120 -2.99 -19.21 -1.96
CA ASN A 120 -1.85 -19.96 -2.48
C ASN A 120 -1.03 -19.10 -3.48
N GLN A 121 -0.69 -17.88 -3.07
CA GLN A 121 -0.01 -16.87 -3.89
C GLN A 121 -0.79 -16.55 -5.18
N CYS A 122 -2.11 -16.44 -5.07
CA CYS A 122 -3.01 -16.24 -6.21
C CYS A 122 -2.84 -17.29 -7.33
N ASN A 123 -2.42 -18.52 -6.99
CA ASN A 123 -2.34 -19.63 -7.93
C ASN A 123 -3.65 -20.42 -7.92
N ALA A 124 -4.52 -20.13 -8.88
CA ALA A 124 -5.82 -20.78 -9.00
C ALA A 124 -5.65 -22.29 -9.30
N PRO A 125 -6.52 -23.15 -8.74
CA PRO A 125 -6.45 -24.59 -8.96
C PRO A 125 -6.76 -24.96 -10.41
N ARG A 126 -6.33 -26.15 -10.83
CA ARG A 126 -6.61 -26.63 -12.18
C ARG A 126 -8.13 -26.78 -12.37
N GLY A 127 -8.67 -26.11 -13.38
CA GLY A 127 -10.11 -26.15 -13.68
C GLY A 127 -10.93 -25.13 -12.88
N ALA A 128 -10.27 -24.18 -12.19
CA ALA A 128 -10.93 -23.03 -11.59
C ALA A 128 -11.85 -22.32 -12.61
N CYS A 129 -13.02 -21.89 -12.15
CA CYS A 129 -13.94 -21.14 -12.99
C CYS A 129 -13.39 -19.74 -13.29
N GLY A 130 -13.90 -19.08 -14.34
CA GLY A 130 -13.44 -17.75 -14.74
C GLY A 130 -13.53 -16.71 -13.61
N SER A 131 -14.57 -16.78 -12.77
CA SER A 131 -14.75 -15.88 -11.63
C SER A 131 -13.65 -16.05 -10.57
N TRP A 132 -13.12 -17.25 -10.38
CA TRP A 132 -12.02 -17.48 -9.45
C TRP A 132 -10.70 -16.92 -10.00
N ILE A 133 -10.45 -17.11 -11.29
CA ILE A 133 -9.29 -16.50 -11.96
C ILE A 133 -9.34 -14.98 -11.86
N MET A 134 -10.51 -14.38 -12.15
CA MET A 134 -10.73 -12.94 -12.01
C MET A 134 -10.51 -12.44 -10.57
N LEU A 135 -10.91 -13.21 -9.55
CA LEU A 135 -10.66 -12.88 -8.15
C LEU A 135 -9.15 -12.77 -7.88
N TYR A 136 -8.38 -13.74 -8.34
CA TYR A 136 -6.94 -13.79 -8.09
C TYR A 136 -6.18 -12.72 -8.90
N GLU A 137 -6.62 -12.42 -10.13
CA GLU A 137 -6.12 -11.28 -10.91
C GLU A 137 -6.38 -9.95 -10.19
N GLY A 138 -7.61 -9.74 -9.70
CA GLY A 138 -7.97 -8.54 -8.96
C GLY A 138 -7.24 -8.40 -7.62
N ILE A 139 -7.00 -9.50 -6.90
CA ILE A 139 -6.17 -9.50 -5.69
C ILE A 139 -4.73 -9.10 -6.02
N ASN A 140 -4.14 -9.65 -7.09
CA ASN A 140 -2.79 -9.27 -7.50
C ASN A 140 -2.70 -7.79 -7.88
N GLU A 141 -3.71 -7.26 -8.57
CA GLU A 141 -3.77 -5.82 -8.88
C GLU A 141 -3.85 -4.99 -7.61
N PHE A 142 -4.77 -5.30 -6.70
CA PHE A 142 -4.92 -4.60 -5.42
C PHE A 142 -3.62 -4.61 -4.59
N VAL A 143 -2.97 -5.77 -4.48
CA VAL A 143 -1.70 -5.91 -3.75
C VAL A 143 -0.59 -5.07 -4.39
N SER A 144 -0.49 -5.08 -5.72
CA SER A 144 0.48 -4.26 -6.44
C SER A 144 0.24 -2.77 -6.21
N ASP A 145 -1.02 -2.33 -6.28
CA ASP A 145 -1.39 -0.94 -6.06
C ASP A 145 -1.11 -0.50 -4.62
N LEU A 146 -1.48 -1.32 -3.62
CA LEU A 146 -1.30 -0.99 -2.21
C LEU A 146 0.18 -0.93 -1.81
N HIS A 147 1.02 -1.84 -2.34
CA HIS A 147 2.47 -1.72 -2.16
C HIS A 147 3.02 -0.42 -2.77
N GLN A 148 2.54 -0.04 -3.96
CA GLN A 148 2.97 1.20 -4.61
C GLN A 148 2.53 2.43 -3.82
N HIS A 149 1.28 2.44 -3.34
CA HIS A 149 0.72 3.45 -2.45
C HIS A 149 1.64 3.64 -1.24
N ILE A 150 1.81 2.60 -0.42
CA ILE A 150 2.62 2.64 0.81
C ILE A 150 4.06 3.08 0.52
N ALA A 151 4.65 2.58 -0.57
CA ALA A 151 6.02 2.95 -0.95
C ALA A 151 6.16 4.45 -1.25
N ILE A 152 5.20 5.04 -1.97
CA ILE A 152 5.20 6.48 -2.29
C ILE A 152 5.03 7.28 -1.00
N GLU A 153 4.16 6.86 -0.09
CA GLU A 153 3.94 7.59 1.15
C GLU A 153 5.16 7.58 2.06
N ASN A 154 5.66 6.38 2.37
CA ASN A 154 6.80 6.20 3.27
C ASN A 154 8.07 6.85 2.71
N SER A 155 8.31 6.73 1.39
CA SER A 155 9.57 7.16 0.78
C SER A 155 9.56 8.60 0.29
N VAL A 156 8.38 9.15 0.00
CA VAL A 156 8.25 10.47 -0.64
C VAL A 156 7.34 11.38 0.16
N LEU A 157 6.10 11.01 0.42
CA LEU A 157 5.11 11.95 0.97
C LEU A 157 5.46 12.33 2.41
N PHE A 158 5.80 11.35 3.25
CA PHE A 158 6.09 11.50 4.68
C PHE A 158 7.48 12.06 4.98
N LYS A 159 8.38 12.10 4.01
CA LYS A 159 9.71 12.69 4.18
C LYS A 159 9.72 14.17 3.79
N LYS A 160 10.38 14.99 4.62
CA LYS A 160 10.68 16.37 4.24
C LYS A 160 11.66 16.39 3.07
N ALA A 161 11.58 17.41 2.22
CA ALA A 161 12.47 17.55 1.07
C ALA A 161 13.97 17.52 1.44
N GLU A 162 14.33 18.01 2.63
CA GLU A 162 15.71 18.00 3.15
C GLU A 162 16.19 16.61 3.64
N GLU A 163 15.26 15.68 3.90
CA GLU A 163 15.52 14.32 4.35
C GLU A 163 15.53 13.33 3.18
N ALA A 164 14.74 13.60 2.13
CA ALA A 164 14.67 12.77 0.91
C ALA A 164 16.00 12.71 0.11
N GLY A 165 16.90 13.67 0.31
CA GLY A 165 18.22 13.73 -0.33
C GLY A 165 19.38 13.13 0.49
N LYS A 166 19.14 12.72 1.74
CA LYS A 166 20.20 12.19 2.63
C LYS A 166 20.27 10.66 2.55
N GLY A 167 20.60 10.17 1.36
CA GLY A 167 21.23 8.85 1.25
C GLY A 167 22.55 8.87 2.04
N HIS A 168 22.61 8.08 3.11
CA HIS A 168 23.80 7.66 3.86
C HIS A 168 25.12 8.39 3.50
N HIS A 169 25.31 9.60 4.02
CA HIS A 169 26.66 10.15 4.12
C HIS A 169 27.32 9.55 5.36
N GLY A 170 28.15 8.54 5.09
CA GLY A 170 29.04 7.92 6.07
C GLY A 170 29.80 8.98 6.87
N ASN A 171 29.55 8.95 8.18
CA ASN A 171 30.32 9.46 9.30
C ASN A 171 31.52 10.35 8.93
N GLY A 172 31.26 11.63 8.66
CA GLY A 172 32.27 12.67 8.71
C GLY A 172 32.63 12.95 10.17
N HIS A 173 33.58 12.18 10.70
CA HIS A 173 34.22 12.46 11.98
C HIS A 173 35.02 13.77 11.83
N CYS A 174 34.35 14.87 12.16
CA CYS A 174 34.96 16.19 12.27
C CYS A 174 35.58 16.30 13.67
N CYS A 175 36.92 16.31 13.74
CA CYS A 175 37.63 16.83 14.89
C CYS A 175 38.90 17.54 14.41
N GLY A 176 38.76 18.82 14.05
CA GLY A 176 39.83 19.80 14.20
C GLY A 176 39.68 20.45 15.58
N GLY A 177 40.71 20.93 16.25
CA GLY A 177 42.14 21.01 15.96
C GLY A 177 42.85 21.76 17.07
N CYS A 178 44.16 21.98 16.89
CA CYS A 178 44.99 23.04 17.46
C CYS A 178 45.15 23.11 18.99
N GLN A 179 46.24 22.53 19.48
CA GLN A 179 47.27 23.19 20.32
C GLN A 179 48.57 22.40 20.29
#